data_AF-A0A3S4H7J1-F1
#
_entry.id   AF-A0A3S4H7J1-F1
#
_cell.length_a   1.000
_cell.length_b   1.000
_cell.length_c   1.000
_cell.angle_alpha   90.00
_cell.angle_beta   90.00
_cell.angle_gamma   90.00
#
_symmetry.space_group_name_H-M   'P 1'
#
loop_
_entity.id
_entity.type
_entity.pdbx_description
1 polymer ?
#
loop_
_entity_poly.entity_id
_entity_poly.type
_entity_poly.pdbx_seq_one_letter_code
_entity_poly.pdbx_strand_id
1 'polypeptide(L)'
;MFAVQGATINENWEVEPHRHHKAQLIYTARGMLRCEVENGLWLVPPQCALWMPGNVLHSARGTGATECYALFVDAAAAGDLPDSCCTLTISPLLRELLLAASRFTPLYDQQGPKAGWRRCCWISWRRRRWKTCTCRSPRTHVSAS
;
A
#
# COMPACT_ATOMS: atom_id res chain seq x y z
N MET A 1 14.14 6.16 -0.76
CA MET A 1 14.32 5.00 -1.67
C MET A 1 12.96 4.32 -1.81
N PHE A 2 12.54 3.89 -3.00
CA PHE A 2 11.20 3.30 -3.21
C PHE A 2 11.33 1.94 -3.88
N ALA A 3 10.53 0.95 -3.48
CA ALA A 3 10.41 -0.33 -4.18
C ALA A 3 8.94 -0.54 -4.58
N VAL A 4 8.66 -0.76 -5.87
CA VAL A 4 7.31 -1.05 -6.35
C VAL A 4 7.24 -2.54 -6.67
N GLN A 5 6.20 -3.21 -6.19
CA GLN A 5 5.85 -4.58 -6.54
C GLN A 5 4.42 -4.59 -7.06
N GLY A 6 4.21 -5.16 -8.25
CA GLY A 6 2.87 -5.58 -8.67
C GLY A 6 2.58 -6.96 -8.13
N ALA A 7 1.40 -7.14 -7.55
CA ALA A 7 0.85 -8.45 -7.21
C ALA A 7 -0.49 -8.62 -7.93
N THR A 8 -0.47 -9.29 -9.06
CA THR A 8 -1.70 -9.75 -9.73
C THR A 8 -1.98 -11.15 -9.20
N ILE A 9 -3.00 -11.31 -8.36
CA ILE A 9 -3.36 -12.62 -7.84
C ILE A 9 -4.83 -12.90 -8.20
N ASN A 10 -5.04 -13.90 -9.04
CA ASN A 10 -6.35 -14.19 -9.63
C ASN A 10 -7.31 -14.89 -8.65
N GLU A 11 -6.88 -15.14 -7.40
CA GLU A 11 -7.63 -15.84 -6.35
C GLU A 11 -7.46 -15.15 -4.99
N ASN A 12 -8.30 -15.50 -4.01
CA ASN A 12 -8.26 -14.95 -2.65
C ASN A 12 -6.89 -15.18 -2.01
N TRP A 13 -6.03 -14.16 -2.05
CA TRP A 13 -4.71 -14.20 -1.43
C TRP A 13 -4.77 -13.64 -0.03
N GLU A 14 -3.87 -14.12 0.83
CA GLU A 14 -3.74 -13.67 2.20
C GLU A 14 -2.26 -13.55 2.56
N VAL A 15 -1.93 -12.47 3.25
CA VAL A 15 -0.63 -12.24 3.86
C VAL A 15 -0.86 -12.10 5.35
N GLU A 16 -0.28 -13.03 6.09
CA GLU A 16 -0.34 -13.10 7.55
C GLU A 16 0.15 -11.80 8.22
N PRO A 17 -0.23 -11.56 9.49
CA PRO A 17 0.21 -10.40 10.23
C PRO A 17 1.74 -10.23 10.22
N HIS A 18 2.20 -9.09 9.74
CA HIS A 18 3.62 -8.75 9.64
C HIS A 18 3.82 -7.24 9.79
N ARG A 19 5.09 -6.82 9.89
CA ARG A 19 5.49 -5.42 9.85
C ARG A 19 6.85 -5.31 9.19
N HIS A 20 7.14 -4.18 8.58
CA HIS A 20 8.43 -3.88 7.96
C HIS A 20 8.77 -2.41 8.18
N HIS A 21 10.05 -2.06 8.08
CA HIS A 21 10.52 -0.71 8.41
C HIS A 21 10.04 0.37 7.42
N LYS A 22 9.79 -0.03 6.17
CA LYS A 22 9.36 0.88 5.11
C LYS A 22 7.88 1.22 5.29
N ALA A 23 7.47 2.42 4.91
CA ALA A 23 6.05 2.68 4.73
C ALA A 23 5.55 1.97 3.47
N GLN A 24 4.24 1.75 3.36
CA GLN A 24 3.64 1.01 2.26
C GLN A 24 2.38 1.70 1.74
N LEU A 25 2.27 1.77 0.42
CA LEU A 25 1.05 2.15 -0.29
C LEU A 25 0.54 0.91 -1.03
N ILE A 26 -0.71 0.52 -0.84
CA ILE A 26 -1.34 -0.57 -1.60
C ILE A 26 -2.49 0.01 -2.41
N TYR A 27 -2.37 -0.01 -3.74
CA TYR A 27 -3.40 0.40 -4.68
C TYR A 27 -4.19 -0.80 -5.20
N THR A 28 -5.52 -0.75 -5.11
CA THR A 28 -6.41 -1.81 -5.61
C THR A 28 -6.90 -1.45 -7.01
N ALA A 29 -6.44 -2.16 -8.02
CA ALA A 29 -6.86 -1.96 -9.41
C ALA A 29 -8.19 -2.67 -9.71
N ARG A 30 -8.38 -3.88 -9.17
CA ARG A 30 -9.60 -4.71 -9.31
C ARG A 30 -9.85 -5.49 -8.02
N GLY A 31 -11.09 -5.94 -7.81
CA GLY A 31 -11.50 -6.68 -6.61
C GLY A 31 -11.58 -5.80 -5.36
N MET A 32 -11.40 -6.38 -4.20
CA MET A 32 -11.39 -5.65 -2.93
C MET A 32 -10.22 -6.08 -2.07
N LEU A 33 -9.46 -5.12 -1.56
CA LEU A 33 -8.45 -5.37 -0.55
C LEU A 33 -9.06 -5.14 0.84
N ARG A 34 -8.90 -6.15 1.70
CA ARG A 34 -9.15 -6.08 3.13
C ARG A 34 -7.79 -6.01 3.82
N CYS A 35 -7.53 -4.97 4.59
CA CYS A 35 -6.30 -4.85 5.36
C CYS A 35 -6.64 -4.60 6.82
N GLU A 36 -6.08 -5.40 7.71
CA GLU A 36 -6.18 -5.18 9.14
C GLU A 36 -4.91 -4.50 9.58
N VAL A 37 -5.05 -3.38 10.28
CA VAL A 37 -3.93 -2.56 10.73
C VAL A 37 -4.21 -2.24 12.18
N GLU A 38 -3.34 -2.71 13.08
CA GLU A 38 -3.55 -2.67 14.53
C GLU A 38 -4.96 -3.21 14.90
N ASN A 39 -5.86 -2.35 15.38
CA ASN A 39 -7.23 -2.69 15.77
C ASN A 39 -8.30 -2.17 14.78
N GLY A 40 -7.89 -1.70 13.59
CA GLY A 40 -8.78 -1.17 12.56
C GLY A 40 -8.88 -2.10 11.35
N LEU A 41 -10.05 -2.09 10.72
CA LEU A 41 -10.26 -2.73 9.42
C LEU A 41 -10.33 -1.67 8.33
N TRP A 42 -9.52 -1.85 7.29
CA TRP A 42 -9.48 -1.02 6.09
C TRP A 42 -10.03 -1.82 4.92
N LEU A 43 -11.11 -1.32 4.33
CA LEU A 43 -11.64 -1.82 3.07
C LEU A 43 -11.22 -0.85 1.97
N VAL A 44 -10.50 -1.37 0.98
CA VAL A 44 -9.96 -0.59 -0.13
C VAL A 44 -10.63 -1.09 -1.41
N PRO A 45 -11.64 -0.36 -1.92
CA PRO A 45 -12.32 -0.72 -3.16
C PRO A 45 -11.43 -0.43 -4.37
N PRO A 46 -11.85 -0.86 -5.59
CA PRO A 46 -11.14 -0.53 -6.81
C PRO A 46 -10.87 0.96 -6.95
N GLN A 47 -9.72 1.29 -7.53
CA GLN A 47 -9.24 2.65 -7.80
C GLN A 47 -8.88 3.47 -6.54
N CYS A 48 -8.88 2.86 -5.37
CA CYS A 48 -8.40 3.47 -4.13
C CYS A 48 -7.05 2.88 -3.70
N ALA A 49 -6.32 3.60 -2.84
CA ALA A 49 -5.13 3.07 -2.21
C ALA A 49 -5.13 3.26 -0.70
N LEU A 50 -4.57 2.30 0.03
CA LEU A 50 -4.27 2.40 1.45
C LEU A 50 -2.82 2.80 1.64
N TRP A 51 -2.58 3.87 2.40
CA TRP A 51 -1.29 4.26 2.91
C TRP A 51 -1.11 3.72 4.33
N MET A 52 0.09 3.22 4.61
CA MET A 52 0.51 2.72 5.92
C MET A 52 1.92 3.22 6.22
N PRO A 53 2.16 3.88 7.36
CA PRO A 53 3.51 4.23 7.78
C PRO A 53 4.31 2.98 8.14
N GLY A 54 5.63 3.12 8.20
CA GLY A 54 6.52 2.00 8.53
C GLY A 54 6.35 1.50 9.97
N ASN A 55 6.73 0.25 10.19
CA ASN A 55 6.67 -0.47 11.47
C ASN A 55 5.27 -0.71 12.05
N VAL A 56 4.22 -0.52 11.26
CA VAL A 56 2.84 -0.83 11.64
C VAL A 56 2.54 -2.32 11.42
N LEU A 57 1.98 -2.99 12.43
CA LEU A 57 1.51 -4.37 12.30
C LEU A 57 0.27 -4.41 11.42
N HIS A 58 0.33 -5.19 10.33
CA HIS A 58 -0.79 -5.33 9.42
C HIS A 58 -0.87 -6.73 8.79
N SER A 59 -2.06 -7.12 8.40
CA SER A 59 -2.34 -8.25 7.51
C SER A 59 -3.13 -7.77 6.30
N ALA A 60 -3.07 -8.52 5.21
CA ALA A 60 -3.74 -8.12 3.98
C ALA A 60 -4.36 -9.34 3.29
N ARG A 61 -5.59 -9.17 2.80
CA ARG A 61 -6.34 -10.20 2.10
C ARG A 61 -7.06 -9.63 0.89
N GLY A 62 -6.91 -10.29 -0.25
CA GLY A 62 -7.73 -10.04 -1.44
C GLY A 62 -9.06 -10.80 -1.37
N THR A 63 -10.14 -10.17 -1.81
CA THR A 63 -11.45 -10.81 -1.97
C THR A 63 -11.99 -10.59 -3.38
N GLY A 64 -12.32 -11.69 -4.06
CA GLY A 64 -12.62 -11.69 -5.49
C GLY A 64 -11.33 -11.65 -6.32
N ALA A 65 -11.46 -11.60 -7.66
CA ALA A 65 -10.32 -11.47 -8.57
C ALA A 65 -9.57 -10.15 -8.33
N THR A 66 -8.62 -10.17 -7.39
CA THR A 66 -8.05 -8.98 -6.77
C THR A 66 -6.70 -8.65 -7.39
N GLU A 67 -6.63 -7.48 -8.01
CA GLU A 67 -5.40 -6.99 -8.61
C GLU A 67 -4.90 -5.79 -7.79
N CYS A 68 -3.72 -5.92 -7.18
CA CYS A 68 -3.16 -4.91 -6.29
C CYS A 68 -1.71 -4.57 -6.63
N TYR A 69 -1.33 -3.33 -6.31
CA TYR A 69 0.02 -2.81 -6.52
C TYR A 69 0.54 -2.26 -5.21
N ALA A 70 1.65 -2.81 -4.72
CA ALA A 70 2.28 -2.39 -3.47
C ALA A 70 3.52 -1.54 -3.77
N LEU A 71 3.65 -0.41 -3.10
CA LEU A 71 4.81 0.47 -3.15
C LEU A 71 5.36 0.62 -1.74
N PHE A 72 6.59 0.22 -1.52
CA PHE A 72 7.33 0.46 -0.29
C PHE A 72 8.13 1.75 -0.38
N VAL A 73 8.00 2.59 0.62
CA VAL A 73 8.61 3.92 0.74
C VAL A 73 9.57 3.91 1.93
N ASP A 74 10.83 4.25 1.69
CA ASP A 74 11.81 4.46 2.76
C ASP A 74 11.39 5.59 3.71
N ALA A 75 11.62 5.41 5.01
CA ALA A 75 11.26 6.38 6.04
C ALA A 75 11.85 7.78 5.78
N ALA A 76 13.09 7.87 5.30
CA ALA A 76 13.72 9.16 4.96
C ALA A 76 13.00 9.88 3.81
N ALA A 77 12.29 9.12 2.97
CA ALA A 77 11.47 9.67 1.91
C ALA A 77 10.01 9.85 2.33
N ALA A 78 9.55 9.34 3.47
CA ALA A 78 8.14 9.45 3.87
C ALA A 78 7.76 10.81 4.52
N GLY A 79 8.70 11.70 4.80
CA GLY A 79 8.49 12.85 5.71
C GLY A 79 7.39 13.86 5.38
N ASP A 80 6.85 13.90 4.15
CA ASP A 80 5.70 14.76 3.80
C ASP A 80 4.37 13.98 3.71
N LEU A 81 4.35 12.75 4.23
CA LEU A 81 3.22 11.84 4.17
C LEU A 81 2.52 11.67 5.50
N PRO A 82 1.26 11.20 5.48
CA PRO A 82 0.53 10.99 6.71
C PRO A 82 1.26 10.03 7.66
N ASP A 83 1.36 10.41 8.93
CA ASP A 83 1.95 9.60 10.00
C ASP A 83 1.02 8.49 10.50
N SER A 84 -0.20 8.41 9.94
CA SER A 84 -1.21 7.41 10.25
C SER A 84 -1.71 6.75 8.98
N CYS A 85 -2.24 5.52 9.12
CA CYS A 85 -2.92 4.86 8.02
C CYS A 85 -4.09 5.70 7.49
N CYS A 86 -4.24 5.76 6.17
CA CYS A 86 -5.35 6.47 5.53
C CYS A 86 -5.57 5.98 4.10
N THR A 87 -6.77 6.21 3.57
CA THR A 87 -7.03 5.97 2.15
C THR A 87 -6.67 7.22 1.36
N LEU A 88 -5.92 7.03 0.27
CA LEU A 88 -5.52 8.07 -0.66
C LEU A 88 -6.25 7.92 -1.98
N THR A 89 -6.72 9.04 -2.54
CA THR A 89 -7.12 9.10 -3.94
C THR A 89 -5.88 9.05 -4.83
N ILE A 90 -5.88 8.13 -5.80
CA ILE A 90 -4.78 7.97 -6.75
C ILE A 90 -5.11 8.73 -8.04
N SER A 91 -4.23 9.66 -8.42
CA SER A 91 -4.35 10.34 -9.71
C SER A 91 -4.11 9.37 -10.88
N PRO A 92 -4.70 9.60 -12.07
CA PRO A 92 -4.46 8.76 -13.25
C PRO A 92 -2.97 8.60 -13.58
N LEU A 93 -2.17 9.66 -13.46
CA LEU A 93 -0.72 9.58 -13.71
C LEU A 93 -0.02 8.62 -12.72
N LEU A 94 -0.32 8.72 -11.43
CA LEU A 94 0.27 7.84 -10.42
C LEU A 94 -0.15 6.38 -10.63
N ARG A 95 -1.41 6.15 -11.02
CA ARG A 95 -1.88 4.82 -11.43
C ARG A 95 -1.00 4.26 -12.54
N GLU A 96 -0.82 4.99 -13.65
CA GLU A 96 0.01 4.53 -14.76
C GLU A 96 1.46 4.29 -14.34
N LEU A 97 2.01 5.12 -13.45
CA LEU A 97 3.35 4.91 -12.92
C LEU A 97 3.46 3.63 -12.09
N LEU A 98 2.47 3.32 -11.26
CA LEU A 98 2.44 2.06 -10.49
C LEU A 98 2.35 0.84 -11.43
N LEU A 99 1.49 0.91 -12.45
CA LEU A 99 1.32 -0.14 -13.47
C LEU A 99 2.56 -0.33 -14.35
N ALA A 100 3.26 0.76 -14.68
CA ALA A 100 4.51 0.69 -15.42
C ALA A 100 5.62 0.12 -14.53
N ALA A 101 5.72 0.60 -13.29
CA ALA A 101 6.74 0.18 -12.33
C ALA A 101 6.65 -1.32 -12.00
N SER A 102 5.44 -1.89 -11.94
CA SER A 102 5.26 -3.32 -11.67
C SER A 102 5.73 -4.25 -12.78
N ARG A 103 5.94 -3.74 -14.00
CA ARG A 103 6.43 -4.53 -15.13
C ARG A 103 7.94 -4.72 -15.10
N PHE A 104 8.64 -3.95 -14.26
CA PHE A 104 10.07 -4.14 -14.05
C PHE A 104 10.28 -5.21 -12.98
N THR A 105 11.22 -6.11 -13.21
CA THR A 105 11.63 -7.12 -12.22
C THR A 105 12.00 -6.43 -10.91
N PRO A 106 11.54 -6.93 -9.74
CA PRO A 106 11.93 -6.35 -8.45
C PRO A 106 13.45 -6.39 -8.32
N LEU A 107 14.10 -5.22 -8.35
CA LEU A 107 15.55 -5.12 -8.33
C LEU A 107 16.16 -5.31 -6.92
N TYR A 108 15.35 -5.64 -5.91
CA TYR A 108 15.75 -5.58 -4.50
C TYR A 108 15.09 -6.63 -3.61
N ASP A 109 15.88 -7.10 -2.65
CA ASP A 109 15.42 -7.87 -1.51
C ASP A 109 14.60 -6.98 -0.56
N GLN A 110 13.44 -7.49 -0.14
CA GLN A 110 12.48 -6.82 0.74
C GLN A 110 13.05 -6.57 2.15
N GLN A 111 14.10 -7.31 2.55
CA GLN A 111 14.68 -7.29 3.90
C GLN A 111 16.07 -6.60 3.97
N GLY A 112 16.59 -6.10 2.84
CA GLY A 112 17.96 -5.58 2.73
C GLY A 112 18.16 -4.13 3.21
N PRO A 113 19.26 -3.80 3.95
CA PRO A 113 19.55 -2.45 4.44
C PRO A 113 19.99 -1.41 3.39
N LYS A 114 20.37 -1.84 2.18
CA LYS A 114 20.96 -0.97 1.13
C LYS A 114 20.36 -1.28 -0.24
N ALA A 115 19.29 -0.58 -0.61
CA ALA A 115 18.75 -0.57 -1.98
C ALA A 115 18.89 0.84 -2.56
N GLY A 116 19.20 1.00 -3.85
CA GLY A 116 19.70 2.26 -4.45
C GLY A 116 19.18 2.56 -5.86
N TRP A 117 18.23 3.47 -6.07
CA TRP A 117 17.87 4.08 -7.37
C TRP A 117 17.63 5.59 -7.32
N ARG A 118 17.85 6.20 -8.49
CA ARG A 118 17.82 7.64 -8.79
C ARG A 118 16.38 8.19 -8.91
N ARG A 119 16.24 9.43 -8.48
CA ARG A 119 15.08 10.33 -8.60
C ARG A 119 14.60 10.43 -10.06
N CYS A 120 13.41 9.92 -10.37
CA CYS A 120 12.59 10.41 -11.50
C CYS A 120 11.14 9.90 -11.32
N CYS A 121 10.34 10.64 -10.54
CA CYS A 121 8.85 10.67 -10.54
C CYS A 121 8.30 11.24 -9.21
N TRP A 122 9.10 11.21 -8.14
CA TRP A 122 8.60 11.46 -6.80
C TRP A 122 8.42 12.96 -6.44
N ILE A 123 9.14 13.86 -7.13
CA ILE A 123 9.09 15.31 -6.87
C ILE A 123 7.71 15.92 -7.21
N SER A 124 6.97 15.33 -8.17
CA SER A 124 5.61 15.77 -8.53
C SER A 124 4.55 15.35 -7.50
N TRP A 125 4.79 14.24 -6.80
CA TRP A 125 3.88 13.66 -5.81
C TRP A 125 3.90 14.44 -4.49
N ARG A 126 5.08 14.88 -4.02
CA ARG A 126 5.24 15.71 -2.79
C ARG A 126 4.42 17.01 -2.77
N ARG A 127 4.13 17.60 -3.93
CA ARG A 127 3.56 18.96 -4.02
C ARG A 127 2.03 19.02 -4.05
N ARG A 128 1.32 17.89 -4.01
CA ARG A 128 -0.15 17.88 -4.05
C ARG A 128 -0.73 17.56 -2.67
N ARG A 129 -1.61 18.45 -2.18
CA ARG A 129 -2.43 18.22 -0.99
C ARG A 129 -3.17 16.89 -1.14
N TRP A 130 -2.87 15.92 -0.27
CA TRP A 130 -3.56 14.64 -0.21
C TRP A 130 -5.03 14.86 0.13
N LYS A 131 -5.95 14.40 -0.73
CA LYS A 131 -7.34 14.22 -0.31
C LYS A 131 -7.42 12.88 0.39
N THR A 132 -7.31 12.93 1.71
CA THR A 132 -7.48 11.77 2.59
C THR A 132 -8.97 11.49 2.75
N CYS A 133 -9.40 10.26 2.48
CA CYS A 133 -10.69 9.77 2.91
C CYS A 133 -10.44 8.68 3.94
N THR A 134 -11.07 8.74 5.10
CA THR A 134 -10.86 7.75 6.17
C THR A 134 -12.00 6.74 6.12
N CYS A 135 -11.79 5.60 5.46
CA CYS A 135 -12.70 4.45 5.55
C CYS A 135 -12.12 3.43 6.55
N ARG A 136 -12.32 3.70 7.84
CA ARG A 136 -11.91 2.81 8.94
C ARG A 136 -13.17 2.30 9.63
N SER A 137 -13.39 0.98 9.64
CA SER A 137 -14.41 0.39 10.52
C SER A 137 -13.76 -0.11 11.83
N PRO A 138 -14.41 0.09 12.99
CA PRO A 138 -14.02 -0.59 14.21
C PRO A 138 -14.14 -2.11 14.03
N ARG A 139 -13.18 -2.87 14.55
CA ARG A 139 -13.28 -4.33 14.57
C ARG A 139 -14.44 -4.72 15.51
N THR A 140 -15.50 -5.30 14.95
CA THR A 140 -16.48 -6.03 15.77
C THR A 140 -15.88 -7.37 16.15
N HIS A 141 -15.60 -7.59 17.44
CA HIS A 141 -15.34 -8.94 17.94
C HIS A 141 -16.62 -9.76 17.75
N VAL A 142 -16.64 -10.63 16.74
CA VAL A 142 -17.59 -11.73 16.73
C VAL A 142 -17.04 -12.74 17.73
N SER A 143 -17.51 -12.65 18.98
CA SER A 143 -17.33 -13.72 19.94
C SER A 143 -18.00 -14.97 19.36
N ALA A 144 -17.21 -16.00 19.07
CA ALA A 144 -17.76 -17.32 18.79
C ALA A 144 -18.39 -17.83 20.09
N SER A 145 -19.72 -17.97 20.09
CA SER A 145 -20.48 -18.68 21.11
C SER A 145 -20.40 -20.19 20.90
#